data_AF-C9SBI5-F1
#
_entry.id   AF-C9SBI5-F1
#
_cell.length_a   1.000
_cell.length_b   1.000
_cell.length_c   1.000
_cell.angle_alpha   90.00
_cell.angle_beta   90.00
_cell.angle_gamma   90.00
#
_symmetry.space_group_name_H-M   'P 1'
#
loop_
_entity.id
_entity.type
_entity.pdbx_description
1 polymer ?
#
loop_
_entity_poly.entity_id
_entity_poly.type
_entity_poly.pdbx_seq_one_letter_code
_entity_poly.pdbx_strand_id
1 'polypeptide(L)' 'MPKLDAAPPVYMFGDNPESDIRGANEYRSKQGTNWASVLVRTGVWQADRGESAYPPTAIVDDVQAAVAWALAREQ' A
#
# COMPACT_ATOMS: atom_id res chain seq x y z
N MET A 1 -13.87 26.96 11.67
CA MET A 1 -13.55 26.20 10.43
C MET A 1 -14.12 24.81 10.62
N PRO A 2 -14.95 24.28 9.71
CA PRO A 2 -15.36 22.88 9.81
C PRO A 2 -14.09 22.02 9.75
N LYS A 3 -13.99 21.02 10.63
CA LYS A 3 -12.98 19.97 10.47
C LYS A 3 -13.29 19.31 9.14
N LEU A 4 -12.38 19.39 8.16
CA LEU A 4 -12.42 18.48 7.03
C LEU A 4 -12.36 17.09 7.63
N ASP A 5 -13.40 16.29 7.39
CA ASP A 5 -13.35 14.86 7.69
C ASP A 5 -12.06 14.31 7.06
N ALA A 6 -11.31 13.50 7.81
CA ALA A 6 -10.05 12.97 7.33
C ALA A 6 -10.28 12.30 5.97
N ALA A 7 -9.51 12.70 4.95
CA ALA A 7 -9.67 12.15 3.61
C ALA A 7 -9.57 10.61 3.65
N PRO A 8 -10.42 9.88 2.92
CA PRO A 8 -10.46 8.42 2.96
C PRO A 8 -9.09 7.85 2.58
N PRO A 9 -8.61 6.80 3.27
CA PRO A 9 -7.29 6.24 3.02
C PRO A 9 -7.16 5.71 1.59
N VAL A 10 -5.95 5.82 1.03
CA VAL A 10 -5.62 5.27 -0.28
C VAL A 10 -4.76 4.03 -0.08
N TYR A 11 -5.14 2.96 -0.76
CA TYR A 11 -4.42 1.69 -0.76
C TYR A 11 -3.75 1.50 -2.12
N MET A 12 -2.42 1.50 -2.14
CA MET A 12 -1.62 1.22 -3.33
C MET A 12 -1.22 -0.24 -3.32
N PHE A 13 -1.67 -0.99 -4.33
CA PHE A 13 -1.33 -2.39 -4.53
C PHE A 13 -0.36 -2.50 -5.71
N GLY A 14 0.77 -3.16 -5.52
CA GLY A 14 1.76 -3.31 -6.57
C GLY A 14 2.71 -4.46 -6.30
N ASP A 15 3.49 -4.82 -7.31
CA ASP A 15 4.43 -5.93 -7.30
C ASP A 15 5.89 -5.46 -7.38
N ASN A 16 6.14 -4.16 -7.52
CA ASN A 16 7.48 -3.60 -7.54
C ASN A 16 7.75 -2.71 -6.31
N PRO A 17 8.64 -3.12 -5.39
CA PRO A 17 8.94 -2.31 -4.22
C PRO A 17 9.58 -0.95 -4.52
N GLU A 18 10.38 -0.84 -5.58
CA GLU A 18 11.09 0.40 -5.92
C GLU A 18 10.20 1.46 -6.57
N SER A 19 9.05 1.05 -7.12
CA SER A 19 8.11 1.96 -7.79
C SER A 19 6.83 2.11 -6.97
N ASP A 20 6.11 1.01 -6.75
CA ASP A 20 4.78 1.05 -6.15
C ASP A 20 4.84 1.32 -4.65
N ILE A 21 5.66 0.55 -3.94
CA ILE A 21 5.77 0.63 -2.48
C ILE A 21 6.48 1.92 -2.07
N ARG A 22 7.61 2.25 -2.71
CA ARG A 22 8.29 3.53 -2.50
C ARG A 22 7.36 4.70 -2.80
N GLY A 23 6.68 4.68 -3.94
CA GLY A 23 5.78 5.76 -4.36
C GLY A 23 4.69 6.02 -3.33
N ALA A 24 4.03 4.96 -2.85
CA ALA A 24 3.01 5.08 -1.82
C ALA A 24 3.54 5.52 -0.45
N ASN A 25 4.72 5.03 -0.04
CA ASN A 25 5.33 5.39 1.24
C ASN A 25 5.82 6.84 1.28
N GLU A 26 6.36 7.33 0.17
CA GLU A 26 6.92 8.69 0.06
C GLU A 26 5.86 9.73 -0.32
N TYR A 27 4.73 9.31 -0.89
CA TYR A 27 3.66 10.23 -1.23
C TYR A 27 3.15 10.97 0.01
N ARG A 28 3.00 12.28 -0.13
CA ARG A 28 2.39 13.15 0.87
C ARG A 28 1.23 13.87 0.20
N SER A 29 0.01 13.42 0.51
CA SER A 29 -1.20 14.05 0.00
C SER A 29 -1.29 15.49 0.49
N LYS A 30 -1.57 16.42 -0.43
CA LYS A 30 -1.88 17.82 -0.09
C LYS A 30 -3.15 17.94 0.76
N GLN A 31 -3.98 16.90 0.78
CA GLN A 31 -5.24 16.82 1.50
C GLN A 31 -5.13 16.02 2.82
N GLY A 32 -3.91 15.59 3.20
CA GLY A 32 -3.68 14.82 4.43
C GLY A 32 -4.14 13.36 4.35
N THR A 33 -4.46 12.86 3.16
CA THR A 33 -4.82 11.46 2.92
C THR A 33 -3.68 10.52 3.32
N ASN A 34 -3.99 9.51 4.13
CA ASN A 34 -3.03 8.47 4.47
C ASN A 34 -2.95 7.44 3.33
N TRP A 35 -1.73 7.03 2.99
CA TRP A 35 -1.47 6.03 1.96
C TRP A 35 -0.90 4.78 2.61
N ALA A 36 -1.42 3.62 2.23
CA ALA A 36 -0.92 2.32 2.64
C ALA A 36 -0.46 1.53 1.41
N SER A 37 0.74 0.96 1.50
CA SER A 37 1.37 0.20 0.42
C SER A 37 1.23 -1.30 0.68
N VAL A 38 0.67 -2.05 -0.26
CA VAL A 38 0.56 -3.51 -0.16
C VAL A 38 1.28 -4.15 -1.34
N LEU A 39 2.25 -4.99 -1.02
CA LEU A 39 3.04 -5.72 -2.00
C LEU A 39 2.35 -7.06 -2.31
N VAL A 40 2.02 -7.31 -3.58
CA VAL A 40 1.50 -8.60 -4.03
C VAL A 40 2.62 -9.50 -4.53
N ARG A 41 2.51 -10.82 -4.31
CA ARG A 41 3.53 -11.82 -4.68
C ARG A 41 3.36 -12.40 -6.09
N THR A 42 2.30 -12.05 -6.80
CA THR A 42 2.00 -12.59 -8.14
C THR A 42 2.83 -11.99 -9.28
N GLY A 43 3.70 -11.01 -9.02
CA GLY A 43 4.39 -10.23 -10.05
C GLY A 43 5.91 -10.29 -10.00
N VAL A 44 6.57 -9.16 -10.25
CA VAL A 44 8.02 -9.00 -10.37
C VAL A 44 8.77 -9.31 -9.07
N TRP A 45 8.15 -9.03 -7.92
CA TRP A 45 8.74 -9.34 -6.63
C TRP A 45 8.63 -10.82 -6.29
N GLN A 46 9.77 -11.42 -5.98
CA GLN A 46 9.88 -12.78 -5.48
C GLN A 46 10.48 -12.75 -4.07
N ALA A 47 9.98 -13.62 -3.19
CA ALA A 47 10.41 -13.68 -1.80
C ALA A 47 11.89 -14.06 -1.62
N ASP A 48 12.51 -14.61 -2.66
CA ASP A 48 13.92 -14.99 -2.72
C ASP A 48 14.87 -13.80 -3.00
N ARG A 49 14.35 -12.65 -3.48
CA ARG A 49 15.14 -11.43 -3.75
C ARG A 49 15.63 -10.72 -2.49
N GLY A 50 15.30 -11.22 -1.31
CA GLY A 50 15.66 -10.63 -0.02
C GLY A 50 14.72 -9.53 0.43
N GLU A 51 15.05 -8.89 1.55
CA GLU A 51 14.24 -7.81 2.12
C GLU A 51 14.22 -6.59 1.19
N SER A 52 13.01 -6.09 0.91
CA SER A 52 12.84 -4.84 0.17
C SER A 52 13.46 -3.67 0.93
N ALA A 53 14.22 -2.82 0.24
CA ALA A 53 14.71 -1.55 0.78
C ALA A 53 13.57 -0.61 1.24
N TYR A 54 12.36 -0.82 0.72
CA TYR A 54 11.15 -0.09 1.10
C TYR A 54 10.14 -1.06 1.71
N PRO A 55 9.93 -1.05 3.04
CA PRO A 55 9.01 -1.96 3.68
C PRO A 55 7.56 -1.61 3.29
N PRO A 56 6.80 -2.54 2.71
CA PRO A 56 5.37 -2.33 2.49
C PRO A 56 4.59 -2.40 3.80
N THR A 57 3.39 -1.83 3.83
CA THR A 57 2.46 -1.94 4.97
C THR A 57 2.00 -3.38 5.17
N ALA A 58 1.81 -4.12 4.09
CA ALA A 58 1.50 -5.56 4.11
C ALA A 58 2.07 -6.25 2.87
N ILE A 59 2.31 -7.56 2.98
CA ILE A 59 2.65 -8.43 1.87
C ILE A 59 1.58 -9.50 1.79
N VAL A 60 0.96 -9.64 0.62
CA VAL A 60 -0.16 -10.57 0.39
C VAL A 60 0.09 -11.37 -0.88
N ASP A 61 -0.58 -12.51 -1.01
CA ASP A 61 -0.30 -13.43 -2.11
C ASP A 61 -0.74 -12.85 -3.46
N ASP A 62 -1.94 -12.29 -3.53
CA ASP A 62 -2.51 -11.74 -4.77
C ASP A 62 -3.37 -10.48 -4.54
N VAL A 63 -3.94 -9.93 -5.61
CA VAL A 63 -4.79 -8.74 -5.55
C VAL A 63 -6.11 -8.99 -4.80
N GLN A 64 -6.65 -10.22 -4.84
CA GLN A 64 -7.88 -10.54 -4.13
C GLN A 64 -7.64 -10.47 -2.62
N ALA A 65 -6.52 -11.01 -2.15
CA ALA A 65 -6.07 -10.90 -0.77
C ALA A 65 -5.78 -9.44 -0.39
N ALA A 66 -5.21 -8.64 -1.30
CA ALA A 66 -4.96 -7.21 -1.06
C ALA A 66 -6.26 -6.42 -0.83
N VAL A 67 -7.27 -6.65 -1.66
CA VAL A 67 -8.59 -6.01 -1.52
C VAL A 67 -9.29 -6.47 -0.24
N ALA A 68 -9.29 -7.78 0.04
CA ALA A 68 -9.87 -8.31 1.28
C ALA A 68 -9.19 -7.72 2.53
N TRP A 69 -7.86 -7.57 2.49
CA TRP A 69 -7.08 -6.95 3.56
C TRP A 69 -7.46 -5.46 3.75
N ALA A 70 -7.63 -4.70 2.67
CA ALA A 70 -8.04 -3.30 2.76
C ALA A 70 -9.46 -3.16 3.33
N LEU A 71 -10.41 -3.96 2.86
CA LEU A 71 -11.79 -3.95 3.37
C LEU A 71 -11.90 -4.33 4.85
N ALA A 72 -11.06 -5.25 5.33
CA ALA A 72 -11.04 -5.64 6.74
C ALA A 72 -10.55 -4.51 7.67
N ARG A 73 -9.85 -3.50 7.15
CA ARG A 73 -9.33 -2.36 7.93
C ARG A 73 -10.29 -1.18 8.03
N GLU A 74 -11.30 -1.14 7.17
CA GLU A 74 -12.31 -0.09 7.14
C GLU A 74 -13.62 -0.50 7.87
N GLN A 75 -13.63 -1.66 8.53
CA GLN A 75 -14.74 -2.16 9.35
C GLN A 75 -14.67 -1.70 10.80
#